data_AF-A0A9E8SG74-F1
#
_entry.id   AF-A0A9E8SG74-F1
#
_cell.length_a   1.000
_cell.length_b   1.000
_cell.length_c   1.000
_cell.angle_alpha   90.00
_cell.angle_beta   90.00
_cell.angle_gamma   90.00
#
_symmetry.space_group_name_H-M   'P 1'
#
loop_
_entity.id
_entity.type
_entity.pdbx_description
1 polymer ?
#
loop_
_entity_poly.entity_id
_entity_poly.type
_entity_poly.pdbx_seq_one_letter_code
_entity_poly.pdbx_strand_id
1 'polypeptide(L)'
;MAQFHLTLPTFSGGEIGEILATDYAWKYFSIIFPMGIINVIGSLQNIESAEAAGDRFPTMPSLAINGIGTIAASLFGSCFPTTIYIGHPGWKALGARSGYSILNAFFIGFICLSGLVNLIFNLIPIEAGAAIVLWIGIIMTAQAFQTTSLKHAPAVAFGLFPAVAAYGISVMEKTLGIAGKSWATISLDVFRSNGFYISGMIALERGFILTAMILAAIVVFVIEKEFFKTGCWAIIGSLLSFVGVIQAYKIIGSGIISVIGLNSSPYFSIGYLTMGGAFFLTAGISNHREKSG
;
A
#
# COMPACT_ATOMS: atom_id res chain seq x y z
N MET A 1 36.11 20.13 8.15
CA MET A 1 36.36 19.19 9.28
C MET A 1 35.34 19.43 10.42
N ALA A 2 34.05 19.55 10.10
CA ALA A 2 32.96 19.80 11.06
C ALA A 2 31.70 19.00 10.67
N GLN A 3 31.88 17.76 10.19
CA GLN A 3 30.77 16.90 9.76
C GLN A 3 30.30 15.96 10.88
N PHE A 4 31.17 15.65 11.85
CA PHE A 4 30.82 14.77 12.96
C PHE A 4 30.24 15.61 14.10
N HIS A 5 28.98 15.34 14.46
CA HIS A 5 28.36 15.88 15.66
C HIS A 5 27.38 14.86 16.22
N LEU A 6 27.38 14.70 17.54
CA LEU A 6 26.51 13.74 18.21
C LEU A 6 25.07 14.29 18.22
N THR A 7 24.19 13.68 17.43
CA THR A 7 22.77 14.00 17.36
C THR A 7 22.01 13.01 18.23
N LEU A 8 21.74 13.38 19.48
CA LEU A 8 20.97 12.53 20.40
C LEU A 8 19.47 12.66 20.13
N PRO A 9 18.70 11.56 20.27
CA PRO A 9 17.25 11.62 20.13
C PRO A 9 16.64 12.49 21.23
N THR A 10 15.76 13.41 20.83
CA THR A 10 15.03 14.29 21.75
C THR A 10 13.66 13.72 22.04
N PHE A 11 13.26 13.66 23.31
CA PHE A 11 11.94 13.17 23.68
C PHE A 11 10.87 14.22 23.38
N SER A 12 9.94 13.89 22.48
CA SER A 12 8.82 14.73 22.02
C SER A 12 7.46 14.27 22.56
N GLY A 13 7.43 13.38 23.57
CA GLY A 13 6.17 12.85 24.11
C GLY A 13 5.24 13.91 24.71
N GLY A 14 5.80 14.99 25.29
CA GLY A 14 5.02 16.13 25.80
C GLY A 14 4.29 16.86 24.67
N GLU A 15 5.01 17.24 23.62
CA GLU A 15 4.50 17.93 22.43
C GLU A 15 3.42 17.09 21.72
N ILE A 16 3.63 15.77 21.62
CA ILE A 16 2.64 14.84 21.07
C ILE A 16 1.37 14.84 21.94
N GLY A 17 1.51 14.78 23.26
CA GLY A 17 0.38 14.83 24.19
C GLY A 17 -0.44 16.12 24.04
N GLU A 18 0.24 17.26 23.89
CA GLU A 18 -0.42 18.55 23.63
C GLU A 18 -1.18 18.54 22.30
N ILE A 19 -0.58 18.07 21.21
CA ILE A 19 -1.24 18.01 19.89
C ILE A 19 -2.45 17.07 19.92
N LEU A 20 -2.35 15.91 20.58
CA LEU A 20 -3.46 14.97 20.73
C LEU A 20 -4.63 15.53 21.55
N ALA A 21 -4.36 16.49 22.44
CA ALA A 21 -5.40 17.18 23.20
C ALA A 21 -6.13 18.28 22.40
N THR A 22 -5.63 18.63 21.20
CA THR A 22 -6.26 19.60 20.30
C THR A 22 -7.08 18.93 19.20
N ASP A 23 -7.95 19.70 18.54
CA ASP A 23 -8.68 19.26 17.34
C ASP A 23 -7.78 18.93 16.14
N TYR A 24 -6.48 19.25 16.21
CA TYR A 24 -5.54 19.03 15.12
C TYR A 24 -5.45 17.55 14.75
N ALA A 25 -5.35 16.65 15.75
CA ALA A 25 -5.29 15.21 15.52
C ALA A 25 -6.54 14.70 14.77
N TRP A 26 -7.72 15.21 15.12
CA TRP A 26 -8.99 14.83 14.49
C TRP A 26 -9.09 15.32 13.03
N LYS A 27 -8.55 16.49 12.71
CA LYS A 27 -8.53 17.02 11.33
C LYS A 27 -7.76 16.10 10.38
N TYR A 28 -6.66 15.49 10.85
CA TYR A 28 -5.84 14.59 10.04
C TYR A 28 -6.19 13.11 10.23
N PHE A 29 -7.19 12.78 11.04
CA PHE A 29 -7.57 11.39 11.29
C PHE A 29 -7.90 10.63 9.99
N SER A 30 -8.55 11.31 9.04
CA SER A 30 -8.88 10.77 7.71
C SER A 30 -7.65 10.42 6.86
N ILE A 31 -6.46 10.91 7.23
CA ILE A 31 -5.17 10.57 6.59
C ILE A 31 -4.40 9.57 7.47
N ILE A 32 -4.34 9.80 8.78
CA ILE A 32 -3.61 8.97 9.74
C ILE A 32 -4.14 7.54 9.74
N PHE A 33 -5.47 7.36 9.79
CA PHE A 33 -6.09 6.04 9.91
C PHE A 33 -5.83 5.16 8.68
N PRO A 34 -6.09 5.60 7.43
CA PRO A 34 -5.72 4.82 6.24
C PRO A 34 -4.23 4.54 6.14
N MET A 35 -3.38 5.51 6.47
CA MET A 35 -1.93 5.33 6.41
C MET A 35 -1.47 4.23 7.38
N GLY A 36 -2.04 4.20 8.59
CA GLY A 36 -1.81 3.15 9.58
C GLY A 36 -2.25 1.78 9.10
N ILE A 37 -3.44 1.67 8.49
CA ILE A 37 -3.94 0.42 7.90
C ILE A 37 -2.99 -0.08 6.81
N ILE A 38 -2.59 0.79 5.88
CA ILE A 38 -1.67 0.46 4.79
C ILE A 38 -0.34 -0.06 5.36
N ASN A 39 0.18 0.57 6.42
CA ASN A 39 1.43 0.15 7.05
C ASN A 39 1.35 -1.26 7.67
N VAL A 40 0.25 -1.56 8.37
CA VAL A 40 0.02 -2.89 8.96
C VAL A 40 -0.13 -3.95 7.87
N ILE A 41 -0.88 -3.65 6.81
CA ILE A 41 -1.06 -4.57 5.67
C ILE A 41 0.26 -4.80 4.95
N GLY A 42 1.04 -3.76 4.70
CA GLY A 42 2.36 -3.90 4.09
C GLY A 42 3.31 -4.76 4.95
N SER A 43 3.27 -4.59 6.26
CA SER A 43 4.03 -5.44 7.19
C SER A 43 3.57 -6.90 7.16
N LEU A 44 2.25 -7.15 7.07
CA LEU A 44 1.71 -8.51 6.91
C LEU A 44 2.18 -9.16 5.60
N GLN A 45 2.13 -8.42 4.49
CA GLN A 45 2.61 -8.90 3.19
C GLN A 45 4.10 -9.25 3.22
N ASN A 46 4.91 -8.52 3.99
CA ASN A 46 6.33 -8.86 4.17
C ASN A 46 6.52 -10.16 4.96
N ILE A 47 5.67 -10.43 5.96
CA ILE A 47 5.68 -11.70 6.70
C ILE A 47 5.29 -12.85 5.77
N GLU A 48 4.25 -12.67 4.95
CA GLU A 48 3.82 -13.67 3.96
C GLU A 48 4.89 -13.91 2.88
N SER A 49 5.56 -12.86 2.41
CA SER A 49 6.68 -12.96 1.46
C SER A 49 7.87 -13.71 2.08
N ALA A 50 8.15 -13.52 3.37
CA ALA A 50 9.18 -14.27 4.09
C ALA A 50 8.81 -15.74 4.26
N GLU A 51 7.54 -16.05 4.59
CA GLU A 51 7.04 -17.42 4.70
C GLU A 51 7.09 -18.14 3.34
N ALA A 52 6.76 -17.43 2.26
CA ALA A 52 6.90 -17.91 0.89
C ALA A 52 8.38 -18.13 0.47
N ALA A 53 9.34 -17.52 1.16
CA ALA A 53 10.78 -17.78 1.03
C ALA A 53 11.31 -18.82 2.03
N GLY A 54 10.42 -19.48 2.78
CA GLY A 54 10.74 -20.56 3.72
C GLY A 54 11.04 -20.13 5.15
N ASP A 55 10.87 -18.86 5.51
CA ASP A 55 11.05 -18.38 6.90
C ASP A 55 9.73 -17.96 7.51
N ARG A 56 9.24 -18.75 8.46
CA ARG A 56 7.95 -18.51 9.11
C ARG A 56 8.13 -17.67 10.37
N PHE A 57 7.52 -16.50 10.40
CA PHE A 57 7.49 -15.61 11.56
C PHE A 57 6.08 -15.53 12.15
N PRO A 58 5.92 -15.52 13.48
CA PRO A 58 4.60 -15.41 14.09
C PRO A 58 4.01 -14.01 13.87
N THR A 59 2.90 -13.95 13.14
CA THR A 59 2.30 -12.69 12.65
C THR A 59 2.02 -11.68 13.77
N MET A 60 1.31 -12.09 14.82
CA MET A 60 0.91 -11.17 15.91
C MET A 60 2.11 -10.54 16.63
N PRO A 61 3.09 -11.32 17.15
CA PRO A 61 4.30 -10.75 17.75
C PRO A 61 5.10 -9.86 16.79
N SER A 62 5.24 -10.25 15.52
CA SER A 62 5.97 -9.46 14.51
C SER A 62 5.30 -8.11 14.20
N LEU A 63 3.97 -8.07 14.13
CA LEU A 63 3.23 -6.83 13.96
C LEU A 63 3.23 -5.98 15.24
N ALA A 64 3.13 -6.60 16.42
CA ALA A 64 3.16 -5.92 17.70
C ALA A 64 4.50 -5.20 17.93
N ILE A 65 5.64 -5.86 17.67
CA ILE A 65 6.95 -5.22 17.82
C ILE A 65 7.14 -4.07 16.83
N ASN A 66 6.59 -4.18 15.62
CA ASN A 66 6.58 -3.08 14.65
C ASN A 66 5.77 -1.88 15.17
N GLY A 67 4.57 -2.11 15.71
CA GLY A 67 3.74 -1.05 16.30
C GLY A 67 4.41 -0.38 17.50
N ILE A 68 5.00 -1.16 18.41
CA ILE A 68 5.76 -0.64 19.56
C ILE A 68 6.95 0.19 19.08
N GLY A 69 7.67 -0.28 18.06
CA GLY A 69 8.78 0.46 17.43
C GLY A 69 8.33 1.80 16.85
N THR A 70 7.16 1.84 16.19
CA THR A 70 6.56 3.08 15.68
C THR A 70 6.24 4.06 16.80
N ILE A 71 5.61 3.59 17.88
CA ILE A 71 5.29 4.43 19.04
C ILE A 71 6.58 4.97 19.66
N ALA A 72 7.58 4.12 19.90
CA ALA A 72 8.86 4.53 20.44
C ALA A 72 9.55 5.57 19.54
N ALA A 73 9.62 5.33 18.23
CA ALA A 73 10.20 6.27 17.27
C ALA A 73 9.46 7.62 17.26
N SER A 74 8.13 7.61 17.34
CA SER A 74 7.33 8.85 17.39
C SER A 74 7.63 9.67 18.65
N LEU A 75 7.79 9.02 19.80
CA LEU A 75 8.17 9.68 21.07
C LEU A 75 9.54 10.35 21.00
N PHE A 76 10.38 9.98 20.03
CA PHE A 76 11.68 10.62 19.77
C PHE A 76 11.69 11.46 18.48
N GLY A 77 10.52 11.93 18.03
CA GLY A 77 10.37 12.90 16.95
C GLY A 77 10.28 12.31 15.54
N SER A 78 10.21 10.99 15.36
CA SER A 78 10.01 10.41 14.04
C SER A 78 8.59 10.71 13.52
N CYS A 79 8.50 11.38 12.37
CA CYS A 79 7.24 11.58 11.66
C CYS A 79 6.86 10.40 10.74
N PHE A 80 7.75 9.40 10.62
CA PHE A 80 7.53 8.22 9.78
C PHE A 80 7.28 6.99 10.66
N PRO A 81 6.23 6.19 10.37
CA PRO A 81 6.00 4.93 11.05
C PRO A 81 7.07 3.92 10.66
N THR A 82 7.38 2.98 11.57
CA THR A 82 8.22 1.84 11.25
C THR A 82 7.42 0.80 10.47
N THR A 83 8.11 -0.02 9.68
CA THR A 83 7.54 -1.16 8.98
C THR A 83 8.49 -2.35 9.04
N ILE A 84 7.95 -3.56 8.93
CA ILE A 84 8.76 -4.74 8.64
C ILE A 84 9.44 -4.53 7.28
N TYR A 85 10.71 -4.90 7.20
CA TYR A 85 11.55 -4.61 6.04
C TYR A 85 11.09 -5.38 4.79
N ILE A 86 11.00 -4.67 3.67
CA ILE A 86 10.58 -5.22 2.37
C ILE A 86 11.76 -5.93 1.71
N GLY A 87 11.49 -7.03 1.00
CA GLY A 87 12.49 -7.70 0.16
C GLY A 87 13.28 -8.81 0.86
N HIS A 88 12.77 -9.34 1.98
CA HIS A 88 13.33 -10.52 2.67
C HIS A 88 13.84 -11.64 1.72
N PRO A 89 13.10 -12.06 0.68
CA PRO A 89 13.58 -13.07 -0.26
C PRO A 89 14.87 -12.67 -0.99
N GLY A 90 14.98 -11.39 -1.40
CA GLY A 90 16.15 -10.87 -2.09
C GLY A 90 17.39 -10.86 -1.19
N TRP A 91 17.24 -10.39 0.05
CA TRP A 91 18.34 -10.39 1.04
C TRP A 91 18.77 -11.80 1.42
N LYS A 92 17.80 -12.71 1.59
CA LYS A 92 18.07 -14.12 1.88
C LYS A 92 18.84 -14.80 0.73
N ALA A 93 18.46 -14.52 -0.52
CA ALA A 93 19.18 -15.03 -1.70
C ALA A 93 20.64 -14.55 -1.77
N LEU A 94 20.96 -13.38 -1.20
CA LEU A 94 22.32 -12.87 -1.05
C LEU A 94 23.09 -13.46 0.15
N GLY A 95 22.47 -14.38 0.90
CA GLY A 95 23.08 -15.02 2.07
C GLY A 95 22.93 -14.25 3.38
N ALA A 96 22.09 -13.21 3.42
CA ALA A 96 21.81 -12.48 4.66
C ALA A 96 21.14 -13.38 5.71
N ARG A 97 21.52 -13.18 6.98
CA ARG A 97 20.97 -13.88 8.15
C ARG A 97 20.66 -12.86 9.25
N SER A 98 20.21 -13.30 10.43
CA SER A 98 19.90 -12.42 11.57
C SER A 98 21.04 -11.45 11.95
N GLY A 99 22.30 -11.87 11.82
CA GLY A 99 23.46 -11.01 12.06
C GLY A 99 23.53 -9.79 11.13
N TYR A 100 23.07 -9.92 9.88
CA TYR A 100 22.98 -8.80 8.95
C TYR A 100 22.04 -7.72 9.48
N SER A 101 20.87 -8.10 9.99
CA SER A 101 19.89 -7.16 10.54
C SER A 101 20.44 -6.42 11.77
N ILE A 102 21.14 -7.13 12.67
CA ILE A 102 21.76 -6.53 13.86
C ILE A 102 22.87 -5.54 13.45
N LEU A 103 23.76 -5.95 12.55
CA LEU A 103 24.83 -5.08 12.05
C LEU A 103 24.27 -3.84 11.35
N ASN A 104 23.21 -4.01 10.57
CA ASN A 104 22.53 -2.88 9.91
C ASN A 104 21.94 -1.91 10.94
N ALA A 105 21.31 -2.40 12.01
CA ALA A 105 20.79 -1.55 13.07
C ALA A 105 21.90 -0.73 13.75
N PHE A 106 23.04 -1.35 14.09
CA PHE A 106 24.19 -0.63 14.66
C PHE A 106 24.81 0.36 13.68
N PHE A 107 25.01 -0.05 12.42
CA PHE A 107 25.64 0.77 11.40
C PHE A 107 24.81 2.02 11.08
N ILE A 108 23.51 1.84 10.82
CA ILE A 108 22.59 2.95 10.56
C ILE A 108 22.43 3.81 11.81
N GLY A 109 22.31 3.21 13.00
CA GLY A 109 22.26 3.94 14.26
C GLY A 109 23.49 4.83 14.47
N PHE A 110 24.69 4.30 14.23
CA PHE A 110 25.93 5.07 14.29
C PHE A 110 25.94 6.24 13.31
N ILE A 111 25.56 6.00 12.04
CA ILE A 111 25.49 7.05 11.01
C ILE A 111 24.53 8.17 11.41
N CYS A 112 23.33 7.82 11.88
CA CYS A 112 22.31 8.78 12.29
C CYS A 112 22.77 9.60 13.50
N LEU A 113 23.34 8.94 14.52
CA LEU A 113 23.79 9.61 15.74
C LEU A 113 25.06 10.44 15.54
N SER A 114 25.91 10.12 14.56
CA SER A 114 27.16 10.83 14.31
C SER A 114 27.03 12.06 13.40
N GLY A 115 25.84 12.31 12.85
CA GLY A 115 25.61 13.39 11.89
C GLY A 115 26.17 13.11 10.49
N LEU A 116 26.63 11.87 10.23
CA LEU A 116 27.26 11.47 8.96
C LEU A 116 26.27 11.28 7.81
N VAL A 117 24.96 11.38 8.07
CA VAL A 117 23.90 11.25 7.06
C VAL A 117 24.14 12.20 5.87
N ASN A 118 24.50 13.46 6.13
CA ASN A 118 24.78 14.44 5.08
C ASN A 118 26.03 14.09 4.24
N LEU A 119 27.04 13.47 4.85
CA LEU A 119 28.21 12.99 4.12
C LEU A 119 27.81 11.87 3.15
N ILE A 120 26.98 10.93 3.61
CA ILE A 120 26.48 9.84 2.78
C ILE A 120 25.64 10.38 1.63
N PHE A 121 24.73 11.33 1.85
CA PHE A 121 23.93 11.93 0.78
C PHE A 121 24.77 12.66 -0.27
N ASN A 122 25.92 13.23 0.10
CA ASN A 122 26.84 13.85 -0.85
C ASN A 122 27.68 12.82 -1.64
N LEU A 123 27.88 11.62 -1.10
CA LEU A 123 28.71 10.58 -1.71
C LEU A 123 27.91 9.56 -2.52
N ILE A 124 26.71 9.23 -2.06
CA ILE A 124 25.86 8.19 -2.66
C ILE A 124 24.79 8.86 -3.53
N PRO A 125 24.82 8.63 -4.85
CA PRO A 125 23.79 9.14 -5.74
C PRO A 125 22.43 8.52 -5.41
N ILE A 126 21.36 9.33 -5.52
CA ILE A 126 19.98 8.87 -5.24
C ILE A 126 19.56 7.74 -6.19
N GLU A 127 20.15 7.73 -7.39
CA GLU A 127 19.98 6.72 -8.42
C GLU A 127 20.41 5.33 -7.95
N ALA A 128 21.43 5.22 -7.09
CA ALA A 128 21.85 3.95 -6.52
C ALA A 128 20.76 3.37 -5.59
N GLY A 129 20.12 4.23 -4.79
CA GLY A 129 18.97 3.83 -3.98
C GLY A 129 17.79 3.37 -4.84
N ALA A 130 17.50 4.09 -5.92
CA ALA A 130 16.44 3.71 -6.86
C ALA A 130 16.68 2.35 -7.52
N ALA A 131 17.93 2.03 -7.89
CA ALA A 131 18.30 0.75 -8.47
C ALA A 131 18.06 -0.43 -7.51
N ILE A 132 18.36 -0.26 -6.22
CA ILE A 132 18.11 -1.28 -5.20
C ILE A 132 16.61 -1.53 -5.04
N VAL A 133 15.81 -0.47 -4.94
CA VAL A 133 14.34 -0.58 -4.81
C VAL A 133 13.73 -1.24 -6.04
N LEU A 134 14.21 -0.89 -7.24
CA LEU A 134 13.77 -1.54 -8.48
C LEU A 134 14.05 -3.05 -8.47
N TRP A 135 15.25 -3.45 -8.08
CA TRP A 135 15.60 -4.88 -7.99
C TRP A 135 14.74 -5.63 -6.99
N ILE A 136 14.48 -5.04 -5.81
CA ILE A 136 13.56 -5.62 -4.81
C ILE A 136 12.17 -5.81 -5.42
N GLY A 137 11.64 -4.80 -6.12
CA GLY A 137 10.35 -4.88 -6.80
C GLY A 137 10.28 -5.99 -7.85
N ILE A 138 11.34 -6.17 -8.64
CA ILE A 138 11.45 -7.25 -9.64
C ILE A 138 11.41 -8.62 -8.94
N ILE A 139 12.22 -8.81 -7.90
CA ILE A 139 12.28 -10.08 -7.16
C ILE A 139 10.94 -10.40 -6.48
N MET A 140 10.29 -9.41 -5.87
CA MET A 140 8.97 -9.60 -5.26
C MET A 140 7.91 -9.95 -6.30
N THR A 141 7.91 -9.28 -7.46
CA THR A 141 6.97 -9.57 -8.54
C THR A 141 7.20 -10.99 -9.07
N ALA A 142 8.45 -11.36 -9.33
CA ALA A 142 8.80 -12.70 -9.76
C ALA A 142 8.39 -13.76 -8.74
N GLN A 143 8.65 -13.54 -7.45
CA GLN A 143 8.24 -14.43 -6.37
C GLN A 143 6.72 -14.62 -6.36
N ALA A 144 5.94 -13.53 -6.48
CA ALA A 144 4.48 -13.61 -6.49
C ALA A 144 3.94 -14.57 -7.56
N PHE A 145 4.56 -14.61 -8.75
CA PHE A 145 4.20 -15.60 -9.79
C PHE A 145 4.74 -17.00 -9.51
N GLN A 146 5.92 -17.12 -8.90
CA GLN A 146 6.59 -18.40 -8.66
C GLN A 146 6.01 -19.18 -7.47
N THR A 147 5.55 -18.48 -6.43
CA THR A 147 5.03 -19.10 -5.20
C THR A 147 3.52 -19.27 -5.24
N THR A 148 2.85 -18.62 -6.18
CA THR A 148 1.41 -18.78 -6.44
C THR A 148 1.19 -19.92 -7.44
N SER A 149 0.10 -20.67 -7.28
CA SER A 149 -0.26 -21.72 -8.24
C SER A 149 -0.40 -21.16 -9.66
N LEU A 150 0.09 -21.88 -10.67
CA LEU A 150 0.05 -21.42 -12.07
C LEU A 150 -1.36 -21.06 -12.54
N LYS A 151 -2.39 -21.76 -12.04
CA LYS A 151 -3.81 -21.46 -12.32
C LYS A 151 -4.22 -20.05 -11.89
N HIS A 152 -3.56 -19.47 -10.89
CA HIS A 152 -3.83 -18.14 -10.34
C HIS A 152 -2.90 -17.05 -10.88
N ALA A 153 -2.00 -17.35 -11.83
CA ALA A 153 -1.15 -16.34 -12.47
C ALA A 153 -1.94 -15.13 -13.03
N PRO A 154 -3.16 -15.30 -13.61
CA PRO A 154 -3.98 -14.15 -14.02
C PRO A 154 -4.37 -13.24 -12.86
N ALA A 155 -4.59 -13.77 -11.65
CA ALA A 155 -4.91 -12.97 -10.46
C ALA A 155 -3.71 -12.13 -10.00
N VAL A 156 -2.50 -12.70 -10.05
CA VAL A 156 -1.26 -11.97 -9.75
C VAL A 156 -1.07 -10.82 -10.73
N ALA A 157 -1.22 -11.08 -12.03
CA ALA A 157 -1.14 -10.05 -13.06
C ALA A 157 -2.21 -8.96 -12.87
N PHE A 158 -3.45 -9.36 -12.58
CA PHE A 158 -4.55 -8.42 -12.36
C PHE A 158 -4.33 -7.55 -11.11
N GLY A 159 -3.76 -8.11 -10.05
CA GLY A 159 -3.38 -7.39 -8.83
C GLY A 159 -2.31 -6.31 -9.04
N LEU A 160 -1.54 -6.35 -10.14
CA LEU A 160 -0.56 -5.30 -10.45
C LEU A 160 -1.20 -4.04 -11.04
N PHE A 161 -2.38 -4.14 -11.66
CA PHE A 161 -2.99 -2.99 -12.37
C PHE A 161 -3.25 -1.77 -11.49
N PRO A 162 -3.71 -1.88 -10.23
CA PRO A 162 -3.84 -0.72 -9.36
C PRO A 162 -2.53 0.03 -9.11
N ALA A 163 -1.41 -0.68 -8.95
CA ALA A 163 -0.10 -0.06 -8.81
C ALA A 163 0.37 0.60 -10.12
N VAL A 164 0.09 -0.02 -11.27
CA VAL A 164 0.38 0.57 -12.60
C VAL A 164 -0.44 1.84 -12.81
N ALA A 165 -1.72 1.87 -12.41
CA ALA A 165 -2.54 3.07 -12.46
C ALA A 165 -1.98 4.18 -11.57
N ALA A 166 -1.58 3.84 -10.33
CA ALA A 166 -0.96 4.77 -9.40
C ALA A 166 0.32 5.40 -9.97
N TYR A 167 1.17 4.58 -10.61
CA TYR A 167 2.35 5.07 -11.32
C TYR A 167 1.97 6.01 -12.48
N GLY A 168 1.01 5.60 -13.30
CA GLY A 168 0.52 6.38 -14.43
C GLY A 168 0.00 7.76 -14.02
N ILE A 169 -0.87 7.83 -13.02
CA ILE A 169 -1.34 9.12 -12.50
C ILE A 169 -0.20 9.91 -11.89
N SER A 170 0.70 9.30 -11.11
CA SER A 170 1.85 10.02 -10.53
C SER A 170 2.73 10.69 -11.60
N VAL A 171 2.99 10.01 -12.73
CA VAL A 171 3.69 10.60 -13.87
C VAL A 171 2.89 11.79 -14.41
N MET A 172 1.58 11.63 -14.61
CA MET A 172 0.72 12.71 -15.10
C MET A 172 0.67 13.91 -14.15
N GLU A 173 0.52 13.71 -12.83
CA GLU A 173 0.49 14.81 -11.86
C GLU A 173 1.79 15.63 -11.92
N LYS A 174 2.94 14.94 -11.98
CA LYS A 174 4.26 15.58 -12.08
C LYS A 174 4.41 16.33 -13.41
N THR A 175 4.01 15.72 -14.52
CA THR A 175 4.07 16.37 -15.84
C THR A 175 3.17 17.61 -15.89
N LEU A 176 1.96 17.54 -15.34
CA LEU A 176 1.05 18.68 -15.24
C LEU A 176 1.66 19.80 -14.38
N GLY A 177 2.22 19.45 -13.22
CA GLY A 177 2.90 20.40 -12.33
C GLY A 177 4.06 21.14 -13.01
N ILE A 178 4.90 20.41 -13.76
CA ILE A 178 5.99 21.01 -14.56
C ILE A 178 5.46 21.95 -15.64
N ALA A 179 4.32 21.60 -16.26
CA ALA A 179 3.67 22.43 -17.27
C ALA A 179 2.90 23.63 -16.67
N GLY A 180 2.96 23.86 -15.36
CA GLY A 180 2.20 24.91 -14.68
C GLY A 180 0.68 24.67 -14.71
N LYS A 181 0.26 23.41 -14.91
CA LYS A 181 -1.13 22.97 -14.93
C LYS A 181 -1.43 22.11 -13.71
N SER A 182 -2.72 21.88 -13.48
CA SER A 182 -3.20 20.97 -12.46
C SER A 182 -4.51 20.30 -12.85
N TRP A 183 -4.93 19.30 -12.06
CA TRP A 183 -6.20 18.60 -12.24
C TRP A 183 -7.43 19.52 -12.15
N ALA A 184 -7.36 20.65 -11.43
CA ALA A 184 -8.44 21.63 -11.44
C ALA A 184 -8.48 22.48 -12.73
N THR A 185 -7.34 22.64 -13.40
CA THR A 185 -7.26 23.45 -14.63
C THR A 185 -7.63 22.68 -15.89
N ILE A 186 -7.57 21.34 -15.85
CA ILE A 186 -7.88 20.47 -16.99
C ILE A 186 -9.10 19.63 -16.62
N SER A 187 -10.23 19.86 -17.29
CA SER A 187 -11.43 19.05 -17.09
C SER A 187 -11.17 17.59 -17.49
N LEU A 188 -11.69 16.66 -16.69
CA LEU A 188 -11.71 15.23 -17.00
C LEU A 188 -12.44 14.93 -18.33
N ASP A 189 -13.35 15.80 -18.76
CA ASP A 189 -14.06 15.67 -20.04
C ASP A 189 -13.14 15.86 -21.25
N VAL A 190 -12.06 16.65 -21.11
CA VAL A 190 -11.06 16.81 -22.17
C VAL A 190 -10.33 15.49 -22.40
N PHE A 191 -9.96 14.78 -21.33
CA PHE A 191 -9.38 13.44 -21.46
C PHE A 191 -10.37 12.48 -22.12
N ARG A 192 -11.63 12.48 -21.66
CA ARG A 192 -12.67 11.59 -22.19
C ARG A 192 -12.96 11.82 -23.67
N SER A 193 -13.03 13.08 -24.12
CA SER A 193 -13.26 13.43 -25.53
C SER A 193 -12.10 13.03 -26.45
N ASN A 194 -10.89 12.85 -25.90
CA ASN A 194 -9.73 12.33 -26.61
C ASN A 194 -9.55 10.81 -26.42
N GLY A 195 -10.57 10.10 -25.93
CA GLY A 195 -10.56 8.65 -25.75
C GLY A 195 -9.80 8.15 -24.50
N PHE A 196 -9.39 9.05 -23.60
CA PHE A 196 -8.65 8.70 -22.40
C PHE A 196 -9.54 8.75 -21.14
N TYR A 197 -9.92 7.58 -20.62
CA TYR A 197 -10.82 7.45 -19.48
C TYR A 197 -10.09 7.51 -18.14
N ILE A 198 -9.53 8.68 -17.84
CA ILE A 198 -8.62 8.86 -16.70
C ILE A 198 -9.30 8.71 -15.34
N SER A 199 -10.60 8.98 -15.25
CA SER A 199 -11.37 8.81 -14.01
C SER A 199 -11.32 7.39 -13.46
N GLY A 200 -11.22 6.39 -14.34
CA GLY A 200 -11.05 4.99 -13.97
C GLY A 200 -9.66 4.71 -13.38
N MET A 201 -8.60 5.26 -13.97
CA MET A 201 -7.24 5.16 -13.43
C MET A 201 -7.12 5.85 -12.08
N ILE A 202 -7.65 7.08 -11.98
CA ILE A 202 -7.69 7.84 -10.73
C ILE A 202 -8.42 7.05 -9.66
N ALA A 203 -9.55 6.42 -9.97
CA ALA A 203 -10.25 5.59 -8.99
C ALA A 203 -9.44 4.34 -8.60
N LEU A 204 -8.84 3.65 -9.58
CA LEU A 204 -8.15 2.38 -9.36
C LEU A 204 -6.96 2.51 -8.41
N GLU A 205 -6.26 3.65 -8.42
CA GLU A 205 -5.13 3.86 -7.52
C GLU A 205 -5.51 4.21 -6.08
N ARG A 206 -6.76 4.60 -5.82
CA ARG A 206 -7.17 5.07 -4.49
C ARG A 206 -7.31 3.87 -3.57
N GLY A 207 -6.37 3.77 -2.64
CA GLY A 207 -6.19 2.57 -1.85
C GLY A 207 -5.70 1.41 -2.72
N PHE A 208 -4.77 1.64 -3.65
CA PHE A 208 -4.32 0.65 -4.63
C PHE A 208 -3.89 -0.69 -4.02
N ILE A 209 -3.30 -0.70 -2.82
CA ILE A 209 -2.91 -1.94 -2.12
C ILE A 209 -4.15 -2.77 -1.78
N LEU A 210 -5.15 -2.16 -1.14
CA LEU A 210 -6.41 -2.81 -0.81
C LEU A 210 -7.20 -3.19 -2.06
N THR A 211 -7.23 -2.31 -3.05
CA THR A 211 -7.88 -2.54 -4.33
C THR A 211 -7.25 -3.74 -5.04
N ALA A 212 -5.92 -3.82 -5.09
CA ALA A 212 -5.19 -4.96 -5.64
C ALA A 212 -5.52 -6.26 -4.91
N MET A 213 -5.55 -6.26 -3.58
CA MET A 213 -5.89 -7.43 -2.79
C MET A 213 -7.31 -7.94 -3.05
N ILE A 214 -8.30 -7.03 -3.04
CA ILE A 214 -9.71 -7.39 -3.27
C ILE A 214 -9.90 -7.93 -4.69
N LEU A 215 -9.33 -7.24 -5.68
CA LEU A 215 -9.43 -7.64 -7.08
C LEU A 215 -8.72 -8.99 -7.33
N ALA A 216 -7.53 -9.20 -6.78
CA ALA A 216 -6.83 -10.47 -6.87
C ALA A 216 -7.62 -11.60 -6.20
N ALA A 217 -8.18 -11.37 -5.00
CA ALA A 217 -9.02 -12.34 -4.31
C ALA A 217 -10.25 -12.73 -5.13
N ILE A 218 -10.97 -11.75 -5.70
CA ILE A 218 -12.11 -11.99 -6.59
C ILE A 218 -11.69 -12.88 -7.76
N VAL A 219 -10.60 -12.54 -8.45
CA VAL A 219 -10.13 -13.34 -9.60
C VAL A 219 -9.76 -14.77 -9.19
N VAL A 220 -9.08 -14.96 -8.05
CA VAL A 220 -8.77 -16.29 -7.50
C VAL A 220 -10.05 -17.09 -7.28
N PHE A 221 -11.04 -16.55 -6.57
CA PHE A 221 -12.27 -17.30 -6.27
C PHE A 221 -13.16 -17.54 -7.49
N VAL A 222 -13.10 -16.67 -8.51
CA VAL A 222 -13.72 -16.93 -9.82
C VAL A 222 -13.06 -18.12 -10.50
N ILE A 223 -11.71 -18.18 -10.51
CA ILE A 223 -10.96 -19.30 -11.10
C ILE A 223 -11.27 -20.61 -10.38
N GLU A 224 -11.35 -20.59 -9.04
CA GLU A 224 -11.73 -21.76 -8.23
C GLU A 224 -13.22 -22.11 -8.32
N LYS A 225 -14.04 -21.31 -9.02
CA LYS A 225 -15.51 -21.45 -9.08
C LYS A 225 -16.19 -21.39 -7.71
N GLU A 226 -15.55 -20.77 -6.73
CA GLU A 226 -16.11 -20.54 -5.40
C GLU A 226 -16.92 -19.23 -5.40
N PHE A 227 -18.05 -19.25 -6.12
CA PHE A 227 -18.84 -18.04 -6.38
C PHE A 227 -19.39 -17.38 -5.11
N PHE A 228 -19.66 -18.15 -4.05
CA PHE A 228 -20.08 -17.56 -2.77
C PHE A 228 -18.98 -16.68 -2.17
N LYS A 229 -17.74 -17.18 -2.11
CA LYS A 229 -16.60 -16.40 -1.60
C LYS A 229 -16.30 -15.20 -2.50
N THR A 230 -16.43 -15.38 -3.82
CA THR A 230 -16.35 -14.27 -4.78
C THR A 230 -17.35 -13.17 -4.46
N GLY A 231 -18.61 -13.54 -4.21
CA GLY A 231 -19.67 -12.62 -3.79
C GLY A 231 -19.30 -11.88 -2.49
N CYS A 232 -18.80 -12.60 -1.47
CA CYS A 232 -18.36 -11.97 -0.22
C CYS A 232 -17.25 -10.93 -0.44
N TRP A 233 -16.24 -11.23 -1.26
CA TRP A 233 -15.17 -10.27 -1.58
C TRP A 233 -15.67 -9.06 -2.37
N ALA A 234 -16.63 -9.26 -3.26
CA ALA A 234 -17.30 -8.15 -3.94
C ALA A 234 -18.07 -7.26 -2.94
N ILE A 235 -18.80 -7.85 -1.97
CA ILE A 235 -19.46 -7.08 -0.91
C ILE A 235 -18.45 -6.31 -0.05
N ILE A 236 -17.32 -6.91 0.31
CA ILE A 236 -16.25 -6.21 1.04
C ILE A 236 -15.75 -5.00 0.22
N GLY A 237 -15.51 -5.19 -1.09
CA GLY A 237 -15.18 -4.09 -2.00
C GLY A 237 -16.26 -2.99 -2.04
N SER A 238 -17.53 -3.38 -2.05
CA SER A 238 -18.66 -2.44 -2.03
C SER A 238 -18.68 -1.60 -0.75
N LEU A 239 -18.47 -2.23 0.41
CA LEU A 239 -18.45 -1.55 1.70
C LEU A 239 -17.26 -0.61 1.82
N LEU A 240 -16.05 -1.06 1.43
CA LEU A 240 -14.84 -0.23 1.47
C LEU A 240 -14.93 0.95 0.51
N SER A 241 -15.53 0.77 -0.66
CA SER A 241 -15.80 1.83 -1.63
C SER A 241 -16.87 2.81 -1.12
N PHE A 242 -17.90 2.29 -0.46
CA PHE A 242 -18.96 3.09 0.16
C PHE A 242 -18.43 4.04 1.22
N VAL A 243 -17.54 3.56 2.12
CA VAL A 243 -16.92 4.40 3.15
C VAL A 243 -15.73 5.23 2.63
N GLY A 244 -15.29 4.97 1.40
CA GLY A 244 -14.23 5.71 0.72
C GLY A 244 -12.80 5.30 1.05
N VAL A 245 -12.61 4.11 1.63
CA VAL A 245 -11.27 3.53 1.85
C VAL A 245 -10.60 3.16 0.52
N ILE A 246 -11.39 2.76 -0.47
CA ILE A 246 -10.93 2.50 -1.85
C ILE A 246 -11.75 3.32 -2.85
N GLN A 247 -11.14 3.70 -3.97
CA GLN A 247 -11.81 4.25 -5.16
C GLN A 247 -12.66 5.52 -4.96
N ALA A 248 -12.54 6.19 -3.80
CA ALA A 248 -13.15 7.48 -3.54
C ALA A 248 -12.10 8.59 -3.68
N TYR A 249 -12.41 9.61 -4.48
CA TYR A 249 -11.54 10.76 -4.65
C TYR A 249 -12.33 12.04 -4.88
N LYS A 250 -11.68 13.16 -4.58
CA LYS A 250 -12.08 14.50 -5.03
C LYS A 250 -10.87 15.24 -5.58
N ILE A 251 -11.09 16.01 -6.64
CA ILE A 251 -10.11 16.94 -7.17
C ILE A 251 -10.28 18.25 -6.40
N ILE A 252 -9.26 18.65 -5.63
CA ILE A 252 -9.28 19.90 -4.86
C ILE A 252 -7.98 20.65 -5.14
N GLY A 253 -8.13 21.88 -5.64
CA GLY A 253 -6.99 22.72 -5.99
C GLY A 253 -6.08 22.03 -7.01
N SER A 254 -4.80 21.87 -6.70
CA SER A 254 -3.84 21.27 -7.64
C SER A 254 -3.81 19.74 -7.65
N GLY A 255 -4.45 19.07 -6.68
CA GLY A 255 -4.25 17.65 -6.43
C GLY A 255 -5.53 16.82 -6.32
N ILE A 256 -5.34 15.51 -6.23
CA ILE A 256 -6.41 14.54 -6.02
C ILE A 256 -6.27 13.97 -4.61
N ILE A 257 -7.31 14.16 -3.78
CA ILE A 257 -7.34 13.64 -2.42
C ILE A 257 -8.28 12.43 -2.32
N SER A 258 -7.94 11.49 -1.44
CA SER A 258 -8.86 10.43 -1.03
C SER A 258 -9.93 11.01 -0.09
N VAL A 259 -11.16 10.52 -0.21
CA VAL A 259 -12.30 11.01 0.58
C VAL A 259 -12.89 9.87 1.39
N ILE A 260 -12.93 10.05 2.70
CA ILE A 260 -13.58 9.13 3.64
C ILE A 260 -14.90 9.73 4.09
N GLY A 261 -15.93 8.89 4.12
CA GLY A 261 -17.28 9.29 4.50
C GLY A 261 -18.30 8.31 3.97
N LEU A 262 -19.54 8.43 4.43
CA LEU A 262 -20.63 7.60 3.92
C LEU A 262 -20.92 7.96 2.47
N ASN A 263 -21.10 6.94 1.63
CA ASN A 263 -21.40 7.07 0.21
C ASN A 263 -20.34 7.89 -0.57
N SER A 264 -19.06 7.67 -0.29
CA SER A 264 -17.96 8.42 -0.90
C SER A 264 -17.67 8.02 -2.35
N SER A 265 -17.95 6.78 -2.74
CA SER A 265 -17.81 6.30 -4.13
C SER A 265 -19.02 5.45 -4.55
N PRO A 266 -20.20 6.07 -4.82
CA PRO A 266 -21.44 5.36 -5.09
C PRO A 266 -21.36 4.44 -6.32
N TYR A 267 -20.71 4.90 -7.41
CA TYR A 267 -20.61 4.13 -8.65
C TYR A 267 -19.87 2.81 -8.46
N PHE A 268 -18.73 2.85 -7.77
CA PHE A 268 -17.94 1.65 -7.50
C PHE A 268 -18.59 0.77 -6.42
N SER A 269 -19.18 1.39 -5.39
CA SER A 269 -19.94 0.66 -4.38
C SER A 269 -21.08 -0.15 -5.01
N ILE A 270 -21.89 0.47 -5.89
CA ILE A 270 -22.96 -0.22 -6.63
C ILE A 270 -22.39 -1.25 -7.61
N GLY A 271 -21.28 -0.95 -8.31
CA GLY A 271 -20.63 -1.90 -9.21
C GLY A 271 -20.19 -3.18 -8.48
N TYR A 272 -19.57 -3.05 -7.33
CA TYR A 272 -19.22 -4.20 -6.48
C TYR A 272 -20.45 -4.90 -5.91
N LEU A 273 -21.49 -4.16 -5.50
CA LEU A 273 -22.72 -4.73 -4.96
C LEU A 273 -23.45 -5.59 -6.00
N THR A 274 -23.57 -5.07 -7.23
CA THR A 274 -24.20 -5.77 -8.36
C THR A 274 -23.40 -7.01 -8.76
N MET A 275 -22.06 -6.90 -8.78
CA MET A 275 -21.18 -8.06 -8.99
C MET A 275 -21.38 -9.11 -7.89
N GLY A 276 -21.45 -8.69 -6.62
CA GLY A 276 -21.70 -9.60 -5.49
C GLY A 276 -23.04 -10.32 -5.61
N GLY A 277 -24.10 -9.59 -5.94
CA GLY A 277 -25.42 -10.15 -6.19
C GLY A 277 -25.42 -11.19 -7.33
N ALA A 278 -24.75 -10.88 -8.44
CA ALA A 278 -24.63 -11.81 -9.56
C ALA A 278 -23.93 -13.13 -9.14
N PHE A 279 -22.81 -13.04 -8.41
CA PHE A 279 -22.09 -14.24 -7.96
C PHE A 279 -22.84 -15.04 -6.90
N PHE A 280 -23.60 -14.41 -6.00
CA PHE A 280 -24.47 -15.13 -5.08
C PHE A 280 -25.59 -15.88 -5.80
N LEU A 281 -26.18 -15.30 -6.85
CA LEU A 281 -27.15 -15.99 -7.70
C LEU A 281 -26.50 -17.19 -8.40
N THR A 282 -25.30 -17.02 -8.97
CA THR A 282 -24.55 -18.11 -9.59
C THR A 282 -24.22 -19.23 -8.60
N ALA A 283 -23.82 -18.91 -7.38
CA ALA A 283 -23.58 -19.88 -6.31
C ALA A 283 -24.85 -20.69 -5.99
N GLY A 284 -26.00 -20.03 -5.87
CA GLY A 284 -27.28 -20.68 -5.63
C GLY A 284 -27.66 -21.68 -6.72
N ILE A 285 -27.49 -21.29 -7.98
CA ILE A 285 -27.78 -22.15 -9.14
C ILE A 285 -26.82 -23.35 -9.21
N SER A 286 -25.53 -23.13 -8.96
CA SER A 286 -24.51 -24.20 -8.97
C SER A 286 -24.79 -25.26 -7.91
N ASN A 287 -25.06 -24.83 -6.68
CA ASN A 287 -25.37 -25.74 -5.57
C ASN A 287 -26.67 -26.52 -5.78
N HIS A 288 -27.63 -25.95 -6.51
CA HIS A 288 -28.87 -26.66 -6.81
C HIS A 288 -28.65 -27.78 -7.84
N ARG A 289 -27.82 -27.53 -8.86
CA ARG A 289 -27.47 -28.53 -9.89
C ARG A 289 -26.72 -29.73 -9.31
N GLU A 290 -25.76 -29.49 -8.42
CA GLU A 290 -25.01 -30.57 -7.75
C GLU A 290 -25.88 -31.45 -6.83
N LYS A 291 -26.98 -30.92 -6.30
CA LYS A 291 -27.92 -31.71 -5.47
C LYS A 291 -28.96 -32.47 -6.29
N SER A 292 -29.14 -32.12 -7.56
CA SER A 292 -30.16 -32.68 -8.44
C SER A 292 -29.66 -33.70 -9.47
N GLY A 293 -28.34 -33.90 -9.56
CA GLY A 293 -27.69 -34.89 -10.43
C GLY A 293 -27.01 -35.97 -9.61
#